data_AF-A0A699L5J1-F1
#
_entry.id   AF-A0A699L5J1-F1
#
_cell.length_a   1.000
_cell.length_b   1.000
_cell.length_c   1.000
_cell.angle_alpha   90.00
_cell.angle_beta   90.00
_cell.angle_gamma   90.00
#
_symmetry.space_group_name_H-M   'P 1'
#
loop_
_entity.id
_entity.type
_entity.pdbx_description
1 polymer ?
#
loop_
_entity_poly.entity_id
_entity_poly.type
_entity_poly.pdbx_seq_one_letter_code
_entity_poly.pdbx_strand_id
1 'polypeptide(L)' 'WGRILKSGFRPDIISYNIVLKGLCSCKKIPDAVQYLNDAVSRKIVPTAITWNILVRAVLHSRPLVQQCRYKYG' A
#
# COMPACT_ATOMS: atom_id res chain seq x y z
N TRP A 1 1.07 -9.44 -11.55
CA TRP A 1 -0.11 -8.63 -11.87
C TRP A 1 -0.52 -8.68 -13.33
N GLY A 2 0.29 -8.18 -14.29
CA GLY A 2 -0.11 -8.11 -15.70
C GLY A 2 -0.54 -9.44 -16.35
N ARG A 3 0.06 -10.57 -15.95
CA ARG A 3 -0.38 -11.90 -16.40
C ARG A 3 -1.79 -12.25 -15.91
N ILE A 4 -2.13 -11.92 -14.65
CA ILE A 4 -3.44 -12.19 -14.04
C ILE A 4 -4.53 -11.46 -14.85
N LEU A 5 -4.30 -10.17 -15.15
CA LEU A 5 -5.22 -9.37 -15.95
C LEU A 5 -5.36 -9.88 -17.39
N LYS A 6 -4.25 -10.24 -18.05
CA LYS A 6 -4.26 -10.79 -19.43
C LYS A 6 -4.98 -12.13 -19.52
N SER A 7 -4.91 -12.95 -18.48
CA SER A 7 -5.62 -14.22 -18.38
C SER A 7 -7.11 -14.08 -18.04
N GLY A 8 -7.63 -12.85 -17.93
CA GLY A 8 -9.05 -12.60 -17.62
C GLY A 8 -9.41 -12.77 -16.14
N PHE A 9 -8.44 -13.07 -15.28
CA PHE A 9 -8.69 -13.14 -13.84
C PHE A 9 -8.94 -11.74 -13.29
N ARG A 10 -10.01 -11.61 -12.52
CA ARG A 10 -10.32 -10.40 -11.76
C ARG A 10 -9.73 -10.52 -10.35
N PRO A 11 -8.65 -9.79 -10.05
CA PRO A 11 -8.15 -9.74 -8.69
C PRO A 11 -9.17 -9.08 -7.78
N ASP A 12 -9.26 -9.60 -6.56
CA ASP A 12 -10.15 -9.13 -5.51
C ASP A 12 -9.40 -8.27 -4.48
N ILE A 13 -10.10 -7.80 -3.44
CA ILE A 13 -9.48 -6.97 -2.42
C ILE A 13 -8.33 -7.67 -1.68
N ILE A 14 -8.37 -9.00 -1.53
CA ILE A 14 -7.30 -9.77 -0.91
C ILE A 14 -6.04 -9.71 -1.78
N SER A 15 -6.19 -9.91 -3.09
CA SER A 15 -5.10 -9.80 -4.06
C SER A 15 -4.44 -8.42 -4.02
N TYR A 16 -5.24 -7.37 -3.92
CA TYR A 16 -4.73 -5.99 -3.76
C TYR A 16 -3.99 -5.79 -2.44
N ASN A 17 -4.55 -6.28 -1.32
CA ASN A 17 -3.92 -6.17 0.00
C ASN A 17 -2.54 -6.84 0.03
N ILE A 18 -2.36 -7.97 -0.64
CA ILE A 18 -1.06 -8.65 -0.76
C ILE A 18 -0.04 -7.75 -1.46
N VAL A 19 -0.40 -7.17 -2.61
CA VAL A 19 0.51 -6.31 -3.37
C VAL A 19 0.80 -5.01 -2.62
N LEU A 20 -0.21 -4.39 -2.01
CA LEU A 20 -0.04 -3.20 -1.18
C LEU A 20 0.92 -3.45 -0.03
N LYS A 21 0.78 -4.58 0.68
CA LYS A 21 1.70 -4.98 1.75
C LYS A 21 3.13 -5.13 1.22
N GLY A 22 3.31 -5.77 0.07
CA GLY A 22 4.62 -5.91 -0.57
C GLY A 22 5.26 -4.56 -0.94
N LEU A 23 4.52 -3.68 -1.61
CA LEU A 23 4.98 -2.34 -1.98
C LEU A 23 5.36 -1.51 -0.75
N CYS A 24 4.53 -1.57 0.30
CA CYS A 24 4.79 -0.92 1.58
C CYS A 24 6.05 -1.46 2.27
N SER A 25 6.25 -2.78 2.28
CA SER A 25 7.46 -3.41 2.81
C SER A 25 8.72 -3.01 2.04
N CYS A 26 8.60 -2.74 0.74
CA CYS A 26 9.68 -2.21 -0.10
C CYS A 26 9.87 -0.68 0.04
N LYS A 27 9.18 -0.01 0.98
CA LYS A 27 9.17 1.46 1.13
C LYS A 27 8.72 2.23 -0.12
N LYS A 28 8.00 1.56 -1.02
CA LYS A 28 7.43 2.13 -2.26
C LYS A 28 6.02 2.66 -2.00
N ILE A 29 5.90 3.58 -1.06
CA ILE A 29 4.61 4.18 -0.67
C ILE A 29 3.91 4.86 -1.87
N PRO A 30 4.59 5.63 -2.75
CA PRO A 30 3.92 6.24 -3.90
C PRO A 30 3.29 5.22 -4.84
N ASP A 31 4.02 4.13 -5.14
CA ASP A 31 3.53 3.02 -5.97
C ASP A 31 2.32 2.34 -5.31
N ALA A 32 2.36 2.15 -3.99
CA ALA A 32 1.23 1.58 -3.24
C ALA A 32 -0.03 2.45 -3.35
N VAL A 33 0.11 3.77 -3.29
CA VAL A 33 -1.02 4.71 -3.45
C VAL A 33 -1.59 4.65 -4.87
N GLN A 34 -0.75 4.63 -5.91
CA GLN A 34 -1.22 4.44 -7.28
C GLN A 34 -1.97 3.11 -7.45
N TYR A 35 -1.48 2.07 -6.79
CA TYR A 35 -2.11 0.76 -6.84
C TYR A 35 -3.46 0.72 -6.12
N LEU A 36 -3.62 1.45 -5.03
CA LEU A 36 -4.92 1.65 -4.38
C LEU A 36 -5.90 2.36 -5.32
N ASN A 37 -5.44 3.38 -6.05
CA ASN A 37 -6.28 4.10 -7.02
C ASN A 37 -6.75 3.18 -8.16
N ASP A 38 -5.91 2.26 -8.64
CA ASP A 38 -6.32 1.23 -9.61
C ASP A 38 -7.36 0.26 -9.02
N ALA A 39 -7.29 -0.07 -7.73
CA ALA A 39 -8.33 -0.88 -7.07
C ALA A 39 -9.69 -0.18 -7.11
N VAL A 40 -9.71 1.11 -6.73
CA VAL A 40 -10.92 1.93 -6.70
C VAL A 40 -11.49 2.13 -8.10
N SER A 41 -10.66 2.37 -9.11
CA SER A 41 -11.11 2.53 -10.50
C SER A 41 -11.75 1.25 -11.06
N ARG A 42 -11.34 0.07 -10.57
CA ARG A 42 -11.93 -1.23 -10.88
C ARG A 42 -13.15 -1.58 -10.02
N LYS A 43 -13.67 -0.64 -9.24
CA LYS A 43 -14.81 -0.80 -8.31
C LYS A 43 -14.54 -1.81 -7.19
N ILE A 44 -13.27 -2.02 -6.83
CA ILE A 44 -12.89 -2.83 -5.68
C ILE A 44 -12.81 -1.90 -4.48
N VAL A 45 -13.62 -2.19 -3.46
CA VAL A 45 -13.75 -1.34 -2.28
C VAL A 45 -12.63 -1.66 -1.29
N PRO A 46 -11.75 -0.69 -0.96
CA PRO A 46 -10.74 -0.85 0.09
C PRO A 46 -11.40 -1.14 1.44
N THR A 47 -10.81 -2.03 2.23
CA THR A 47 -11.31 -2.38 3.57
C THR A 47 -10.43 -1.79 4.65
N ALA A 48 -10.85 -1.95 5.91
CA ALA A 48 -10.04 -1.56 7.08
C ALA A 48 -8.63 -2.17 7.05
N ILE A 49 -8.48 -3.39 6.51
CA ILE A 49 -7.19 -4.06 6.35
C ILE A 49 -6.30 -3.27 5.38
N THR A 50 -6.85 -2.83 4.25
CA THR A 50 -6.15 -2.05 3.23
C THR A 50 -5.59 -0.76 3.81
N TRP A 51 -6.42 -0.01 4.55
CA TRP A 51 -6.01 1.23 5.19
C TRP A 51 -4.98 1.00 6.30
N ASN A 52 -5.13 -0.05 7.09
CA ASN A 52 -4.17 -0.40 8.14
C ASN A 52 -2.77 -0.66 7.55
N ILE A 53 -2.68 -1.35 6.41
CA ILE A 53 -1.40 -1.57 5.70
C ILE A 53 -0.74 -0.23 5.36
N LEU A 54 -1.48 0.68 4.72
CA LEU A 54 -0.95 1.97 4.26
C LEU A 54 -0.55 2.88 5.42
N VAL A 55 -1.39 3.01 6.44
CA VAL A 55 -1.11 3.83 7.63
C VAL A 55 0.16 3.34 8.32
N ARG A 56 0.29 2.03 8.55
CA ARG A 56 1.51 1.46 9.14
C ARG A 56 2.73 1.74 8.28
N ALA A 57 2.60 1.63 6.96
CA ALA A 57 3.72 1.86 6.05
C ALA A 57 4.23 3.31 6.06
N VAL A 58 3.31 4.28 6.14
CA VAL A 58 3.64 5.71 6.26
C VAL A 58 4.29 6.01 7.61
N LEU A 59 3.75 5.46 8.71
CA LEU A 59 4.34 5.62 10.04
C LEU A 59 5.75 5.04 10.15
N HIS A 60 6.02 3.93 9.48
CA HIS A 60 7.36 3.33 9.41
C HIS A 60 8.29 3.97 8.37
N SER A 61 7.76 4.72 7.40
CA SER A 61 8.56 5.43 6.36
C SER A 61 8.97 6.85 6.76
N ARG A 62 8.82 7.25 8.03
CA ARG A 62 9.19 8.60 8.50
C ARG A 62 10.60 9.00 8.02
N PRO A 63 10.77 10.16 7.36
CA PRO A 63 12.09 10.73 7.16
C PRO A 63 12.67 11.11 8.52
N LEU A 64 13.96 10.83 8.72
CA LEU A 64 14.74 10.95 9.96
C LEU A 64 14.71 12.35 10.63
N VAL A 65 14.09 13.36 10.01
CA VAL A 65 14.11 14.76 10.45
C VAL A 65 13.42 14.99 11.81
N GLN A 66 12.46 14.13 12.18
CA GLN A 66 11.84 14.20 13.52
C GLN A 66 12.52 13.29 14.56
N GLN A 67 13.37 12.35 14.13
CA GLN A 67 14.05 11.44 15.06
C GLN A 67 15.16 12.15 15.83
N CYS A 68 15.75 13.21 15.24
CA CYS A 68 16.67 14.11 15.93
C CYS A 68 16.01 14.91 17.07
N ARG A 69 14.69 15.11 17.04
CA ARG A 69 13.98 15.90 18.06
C ARG A 69 13.53 15.09 19.28
N TYR A 70 13.61 13.75 19.22
CA TYR A 70 13.22 12.85 20.32
C TYR A 70 14.40 12.19 21.04
N LYS A 71 15.65 12.40 20.57
CA LYS A 71 16.86 11.85 21.20
C LYS A 71 17.59 12.86 22.10
N TYR A 72 17.09 14.09 22.20
CA TYR A 72 17.64 15.18 23.03
C TYR A 72 16.52 15.96 23.75
N GLY A 73 15.64 15.25 24.45
CA GLY A 73 14.68 15.80 25.41
C GLY A 73 14.72 14.96 26.66
#